data_AF-A0A1Q9NWR7-F1
#
_entry.id   AF-A0A1Q9NWR7-F1
#
_cell.length_a   1.000
_cell.length_b   1.000
_cell.length_c   1.000
_cell.angle_alpha   90.00
_cell.angle_beta   90.00
_cell.angle_gamma   90.00
#
_symmetry.space_group_name_H-M   'P 1'
#
loop_
_entity.id
_entity.type
_entity.pdbx_description
1 polymer ?
#
loop_
_entity_poly.entity_id
_entity_poly.type
_entity_poly.pdbx_seq_one_letter_code
_entity_poly.pdbx_strand_id
1 'polypeptide(L)'
;MKYIEVKIISMEPTENIDSTPAPSSDDTSALKEEITKLNAQIESVNFEVESLRTEKDGLNFKVTELNSKFTVAEQDTEAAKTKATDMETKVTELTSEKSITSEKIDQMLGEKAANDNEITTLRSKVEGLETEMSVLKSSSGNLEDLQNEVKILKILASTASQAMDMYNVLKTHKSLSLRKLSMQAGMASSSCLALLEGLEKAGLVKFERASADDTDPKITLIG
;
A
#
# COMPACT_ATOMS: atom_id res chain seq x y z
N MET A 1 26.08 167.80 7.48
CA MET A 1 26.88 166.74 6.86
C MET A 1 26.09 166.15 5.71
N LYS A 2 26.78 165.83 4.61
CA LYS A 2 26.24 165.31 3.35
C LYS A 2 25.64 163.90 3.51
N TYR A 3 24.65 163.63 2.68
CA TYR A 3 23.79 162.46 2.55
C TYR A 3 24.51 161.12 2.30
N ILE A 4 23.84 160.03 2.68
CA ILE A 4 23.79 158.79 1.89
C ILE A 4 22.33 158.31 1.85
N GLU A 5 21.71 158.39 0.67
CA GLU A 5 20.49 157.62 0.35
C GLU A 5 20.90 156.19 0.01
N VAL A 6 20.40 155.21 0.77
CA VAL A 6 20.54 153.80 0.43
C VAL A 6 19.33 153.40 -0.42
N LYS A 7 19.56 153.27 -1.72
CA LYS A 7 18.56 152.77 -2.66
C LYS A 7 18.51 151.24 -2.54
N ILE A 8 17.53 150.72 -1.81
CA ILE A 8 17.22 149.30 -1.82
C ILE A 8 16.57 149.01 -3.17
N ILE A 9 17.32 148.37 -4.07
CA ILE A 9 16.77 147.79 -5.29
C ILE A 9 15.98 146.58 -4.84
N SER A 10 14.67 146.61 -5.09
CA SER A 10 13.76 145.47 -4.89
C SER A 10 14.36 144.23 -5.56
N MET A 11 14.85 143.28 -4.77
CA MET A 11 15.02 141.91 -5.23
C MET A 11 13.62 141.31 -5.24
N GLU A 12 13.02 141.20 -6.42
CA GLU A 12 11.90 140.29 -6.60
C GLU A 12 12.40 138.88 -6.25
N PRO A 13 11.68 138.11 -5.42
CA PRO A 13 11.98 136.70 -5.27
C PRO A 13 11.80 136.06 -6.66
N THR A 14 12.89 135.59 -7.26
CA THR A 14 12.81 134.68 -8.40
C THR A 14 12.32 133.34 -7.87
N GLU A 15 11.01 133.27 -7.64
CA GLU A 15 10.27 132.04 -7.52
C GLU A 15 10.35 131.35 -8.89
N ASN A 16 11.44 130.62 -9.12
CA ASN A 16 11.42 129.53 -10.08
C ASN A 16 10.63 128.39 -9.43
N ILE A 17 9.31 128.60 -9.34
CA ILE A 17 8.36 127.53 -9.11
C ILE A 17 8.39 126.74 -10.41
N ASP A 18 8.94 125.53 -10.33
CA ASP A 18 8.73 124.49 -11.33
C ASP A 18 7.28 124.61 -11.81
N SER A 19 7.11 125.01 -13.07
CA SER A 19 5.81 125.40 -13.63
C SER A 19 4.94 124.18 -13.94
N THR A 20 5.23 123.04 -13.33
CA THR A 20 4.29 121.94 -13.21
C THR A 20 3.12 122.44 -12.35
N PRO A 21 1.91 122.61 -12.94
CA PRO A 21 0.74 123.00 -12.16
C PRO A 21 0.55 121.98 -11.04
N ALA A 22 0.25 122.46 -9.82
CA ALA A 22 -0.26 121.57 -8.79
C ALA A 22 -1.43 120.76 -9.38
N PRO A 23 -1.43 119.42 -9.26
CA PRO A 23 -2.47 118.59 -9.85
C PRO A 23 -3.83 119.13 -9.43
N SER A 24 -4.76 119.20 -10.38
CA SER A 24 -6.09 119.74 -10.08
C SER A 24 -6.75 118.90 -8.98
N SER A 25 -7.67 119.50 -8.22
CA SER A 25 -8.48 118.76 -7.24
C SER A 25 -9.10 117.49 -7.85
N ASP A 26 -9.48 117.59 -9.13
CA ASP A 26 -10.08 116.52 -9.91
C ASP A 26 -9.07 115.39 -10.21
N ASP A 27 -7.83 115.71 -10.60
CA ASP A 27 -6.75 114.72 -10.79
C ASP A 27 -6.44 113.96 -9.50
N THR A 28 -6.44 114.67 -8.37
CA THR A 28 -6.17 114.09 -7.06
C THR A 28 -7.31 113.15 -6.62
N SER A 29 -8.56 113.45 -6.99
CA SER A 29 -9.71 112.58 -6.74
C SER A 29 -9.69 111.33 -7.62
N ALA A 30 -9.36 111.47 -8.90
CA ALA A 30 -9.26 110.35 -9.85
C ALA A 30 -8.17 109.35 -9.42
N LEU A 31 -7.00 109.84 -9.00
CA LEU A 31 -5.92 108.98 -8.48
C LEU A 31 -6.34 108.24 -7.20
N LYS A 32 -7.14 108.85 -6.31
CA LYS A 32 -7.64 108.17 -5.10
C LYS A 32 -8.63 107.06 -5.44
N GLU A 33 -9.49 107.26 -6.43
CA GLU A 33 -10.40 106.22 -6.91
C GLU A 33 -9.63 105.06 -7.54
N GLU A 34 -8.60 105.35 -8.34
CA GLU A 34 -7.73 104.34 -8.94
C GLU A 34 -6.97 103.54 -7.87
N ILE A 35 -6.39 104.22 -6.86
CA ILE A 35 -5.76 103.57 -5.71
C ILE A 35 -6.74 102.64 -4.98
N THR A 36 -7.98 103.10 -4.77
CA THR A 36 -9.01 102.29 -4.10
C THR A 36 -9.35 101.04 -4.90
N LYS A 37 -9.49 101.17 -6.23
CA LYS A 37 -9.74 100.04 -7.14
C LYS A 37 -8.57 99.05 -7.16
N LEU A 38 -7.34 99.56 -7.24
CA LEU A 38 -6.14 98.72 -7.21
C LEU A 38 -6.01 97.97 -5.88
N ASN A 39 -6.30 98.62 -4.75
CA ASN A 39 -6.31 97.96 -3.43
C ASN A 39 -7.34 96.83 -3.37
N ALA A 40 -8.56 97.05 -3.88
CA ALA A 40 -9.57 96.01 -3.95
C ALA A 40 -9.13 94.82 -4.85
N GLN A 41 -8.47 95.11 -5.97
CA GLN A 41 -7.88 94.05 -6.82
C GLN A 41 -6.77 93.28 -6.10
N ILE A 42 -5.90 93.97 -5.36
CA ILE A 42 -4.84 93.34 -4.56
C ILE A 42 -5.44 92.40 -3.51
N GLU A 43 -6.49 92.83 -2.79
CA GLU A 43 -7.19 91.99 -1.81
C GLU A 43 -7.80 90.75 -2.47
N SER A 44 -8.46 90.91 -3.62
CA SER A 44 -9.03 89.79 -4.37
C SER A 44 -7.98 88.78 -4.81
N VAL A 45 -6.85 89.26 -5.35
CA VAL A 45 -5.73 88.40 -5.76
C VAL A 45 -5.12 87.69 -4.55
N ASN A 46 -4.96 88.37 -3.41
CA ASN A 46 -4.44 87.75 -2.20
C ASN A 46 -5.36 86.62 -1.69
N PHE A 47 -6.68 86.82 -1.78
CA PHE A 47 -7.64 85.76 -1.43
C PHE A 47 -7.52 84.55 -2.36
N GLU A 48 -7.40 84.77 -3.66
CA GLU A 48 -7.21 83.70 -4.65
C GLU A 48 -5.88 82.95 -4.41
N VAL A 49 -4.79 83.67 -4.12
CA VAL A 49 -3.49 83.06 -3.78
C VAL A 49 -3.60 82.17 -2.56
N GLU A 50 -4.32 82.59 -1.52
CA GLU A 50 -4.48 81.79 -0.30
C GLU A 50 -5.37 80.55 -0.52
N SER A 51 -6.42 80.69 -1.35
CA SER A 51 -7.24 79.56 -1.79
C SER A 51 -6.41 78.53 -2.56
N LEU A 52 -5.59 78.98 -3.53
CA LEU A 52 -4.73 78.10 -4.31
C LEU A 52 -3.64 77.43 -3.46
N ARG A 53 -3.12 78.10 -2.42
CA ARG A 53 -2.21 77.48 -1.45
C ARG A 53 -2.89 76.34 -0.69
N THR A 54 -4.10 76.57 -0.21
CA THR A 54 -4.89 75.56 0.50
C THR A 54 -5.17 74.35 -0.39
N GLU A 55 -5.55 74.57 -1.66
CA GLU A 55 -5.75 73.51 -2.64
C GLU A 55 -4.47 72.73 -2.90
N LYS A 56 -3.34 73.42 -3.11
CA LYS A 56 -2.03 72.81 -3.30
C LYS A 56 -1.65 71.90 -2.12
N ASP A 57 -1.87 72.35 -0.89
CA ASP A 57 -1.55 71.56 0.30
C ASP A 57 -2.45 70.32 0.42
N GLY A 58 -3.75 70.46 0.09
CA GLY A 58 -4.67 69.32 0.00
C GLY A 58 -4.26 68.30 -1.06
N LEU A 59 -3.82 68.76 -2.24
CA LEU A 59 -3.31 67.90 -3.29
C LEU A 59 -2.01 67.20 -2.88
N ASN A 60 -1.09 67.91 -2.21
CA ASN A 60 0.14 67.30 -1.69
C ASN A 60 -0.17 66.17 -0.69
N PHE A 61 -1.13 66.39 0.21
CA PHE A 61 -1.56 65.34 1.15
C PHE A 61 -2.12 64.12 0.41
N LYS A 62 -2.97 64.33 -0.61
CA LYS A 62 -3.51 63.26 -1.46
C LYS A 62 -2.42 62.47 -2.16
N VAL A 63 -1.41 63.15 -2.69
CA VAL A 63 -0.24 62.52 -3.35
C VAL A 63 0.53 61.65 -2.35
N THR A 64 0.78 62.14 -1.14
CA THR A 64 1.44 61.33 -0.09
C THR A 64 0.63 60.10 0.29
N GLU A 65 -0.69 60.23 0.45
CA GLU A 65 -1.59 59.10 0.76
C GLU A 65 -1.57 58.05 -0.36
N LEU A 66 -1.66 58.49 -1.62
CA LEU A 66 -1.63 57.60 -2.78
C LEU A 66 -0.29 56.88 -2.91
N ASN A 67 0.83 57.58 -2.69
CA ASN A 67 2.16 56.96 -2.70
C ASN A 67 2.29 55.88 -1.61
N SER A 68 1.76 56.14 -0.41
CA SER A 68 1.76 55.12 0.65
C SER A 68 0.94 53.89 0.28
N LYS A 69 -0.26 54.07 -0.29
CA LYS A 69 -1.10 52.95 -0.77
C LYS A 69 -0.42 52.18 -1.90
N PHE A 70 0.27 52.88 -2.80
CA PHE A 70 1.03 52.27 -3.88
C PHE A 70 2.15 51.37 -3.34
N THR A 71 2.95 51.84 -2.39
CA THR A 71 4.00 51.03 -1.76
C THR A 71 3.46 49.78 -1.07
N VAL A 72 2.31 49.88 -0.37
CA VAL A 72 1.67 48.69 0.23
C VAL A 72 1.20 47.72 -0.84
N ALA A 73 0.58 48.21 -1.92
CA ALA A 73 0.14 47.35 -3.01
C ALA A 73 1.31 46.65 -3.72
N GLU A 74 2.47 47.30 -3.87
CA GLU A 74 3.68 46.68 -4.39
C GLU A 74 4.17 45.56 -3.47
N GLN A 75 4.18 45.79 -2.15
CA GLN A 75 4.58 44.77 -1.17
C GLN A 75 3.64 43.55 -1.19
N ASP A 76 2.33 43.78 -1.23
CA ASP A 76 1.33 42.72 -1.33
C ASP A 76 1.47 41.93 -2.63
N THR A 77 1.80 42.61 -3.73
CA THR A 77 2.02 41.98 -5.04
C THR A 77 3.24 41.05 -5.00
N GLU A 78 4.35 41.49 -4.43
CA GLU A 78 5.55 40.64 -4.30
C GLU A 78 5.30 39.46 -3.36
N ALA A 79 4.60 39.67 -2.23
CA ALA A 79 4.22 38.57 -1.34
C ALA A 79 3.32 37.53 -2.03
N ALA A 80 2.35 37.97 -2.84
CA ALA A 80 1.50 37.09 -3.62
C ALA A 80 2.30 36.30 -4.67
N LYS A 81 3.30 36.93 -5.30
CA LYS A 81 4.18 36.29 -6.28
C LYS A 81 5.04 35.21 -5.64
N THR A 82 5.64 35.47 -4.48
CA THR A 82 6.38 34.45 -3.72
C THR A 82 5.48 33.25 -3.39
N LYS A 83 4.27 33.51 -2.89
CA LYS A 83 3.32 32.44 -2.56
C LYS A 83 2.91 31.62 -3.78
N ALA A 84 2.76 32.25 -4.94
CA ALA A 84 2.47 31.55 -6.19
C ALA A 84 3.61 30.60 -6.58
N THR A 85 4.87 31.04 -6.50
CA THR A 85 6.04 30.20 -6.78
C THR A 85 6.16 29.02 -5.79
N ASP A 86 5.88 29.24 -4.51
CA ASP A 86 5.86 28.16 -3.51
C ASP A 86 4.78 27.12 -3.82
N MET A 87 3.59 27.58 -4.23
CA MET A 87 2.49 26.70 -4.64
C MET A 87 2.83 25.91 -5.90
N GLU A 88 3.44 26.52 -6.91
CA GLU A 88 3.90 25.85 -8.12
C GLU A 88 4.91 24.74 -7.78
N THR A 89 5.89 25.04 -6.93
CA THR A 89 6.88 24.07 -6.45
C THR A 89 6.19 22.87 -5.78
N LYS A 90 5.24 23.14 -4.88
CA LYS A 90 4.50 22.09 -4.17
C LYS A 90 3.63 21.24 -5.10
N VAL A 91 3.05 21.84 -6.15
CA VAL A 91 2.32 21.10 -7.18
C VAL A 91 3.24 20.16 -7.96
N THR A 92 4.45 20.62 -8.31
CA THR A 92 5.45 19.78 -8.98
C THR A 92 5.88 18.60 -8.10
N GLU A 93 6.17 18.85 -6.81
CA GLU A 93 6.52 17.80 -5.84
C GLU A 93 5.42 16.75 -5.71
N LEU A 94 4.19 17.17 -5.45
CA LEU A 94 3.04 16.26 -5.31
C LEU A 94 2.76 15.48 -6.60
N THR A 95 2.99 16.09 -7.76
CA THR A 95 2.85 15.40 -9.06
C THR A 95 3.91 14.30 -9.21
N SER A 96 5.15 14.56 -8.79
CA SER A 96 6.22 13.56 -8.79
C SER A 96 5.93 12.41 -7.83
N GLU A 97 5.53 12.72 -6.59
CA GLU A 97 5.14 11.71 -5.59
C GLU A 97 3.98 10.84 -6.07
N LYS A 98 2.99 11.43 -6.74
CA LYS A 98 1.89 10.70 -7.36
C LYS A 98 2.37 9.71 -8.41
N SER A 99 3.32 10.12 -9.27
CA SER A 99 3.89 9.24 -10.30
C SER A 99 4.60 8.03 -9.67
N ILE A 100 5.47 8.28 -8.69
CA ILE A 100 6.20 7.23 -7.96
C ILE A 100 5.23 6.27 -7.28
N THR A 101 4.18 6.79 -6.66
CA THR A 101 3.16 5.98 -6.00
C THR A 101 2.41 5.10 -7.00
N SER A 102 2.09 5.64 -8.19
CA SER A 102 1.45 4.88 -9.27
C SER A 102 2.32 3.72 -9.75
N GLU A 103 3.60 3.98 -10.00
CA GLU A 103 4.56 2.94 -10.40
C GLU A 103 4.68 1.83 -9.35
N LYS A 104 4.69 2.20 -8.06
CA LYS A 104 4.72 1.22 -6.96
C LYS A 104 3.44 0.37 -6.90
N ILE A 105 2.28 0.96 -7.18
CA ILE A 105 1.02 0.22 -7.26
C ILE A 105 1.07 -0.79 -8.40
N ASP A 106 1.56 -0.38 -9.58
CA ASP A 106 1.67 -1.27 -10.74
C ASP A 106 2.63 -2.45 -10.47
N GLN A 107 3.76 -2.19 -9.80
CA GLN A 107 4.68 -3.24 -9.37
C GLN A 107 4.00 -4.23 -8.41
N MET A 108 3.31 -3.73 -7.38
CA MET A 108 2.62 -4.59 -6.40
C MET A 108 1.52 -5.44 -7.05
N LEU A 109 0.81 -4.89 -8.04
CA LEU A 109 -0.18 -5.65 -8.81
C LEU A 109 0.47 -6.77 -9.64
N GLY A 110 1.64 -6.50 -10.23
CA GLY A 110 2.43 -7.51 -10.93
C GLY A 110 2.87 -8.66 -10.01
N GLU A 111 3.42 -8.33 -8.83
CA GLU A 111 3.83 -9.31 -7.82
C GLU A 111 2.64 -10.15 -7.32
N LYS A 112 1.49 -9.51 -7.09
CA LYS A 112 0.26 -10.21 -6.72
C LYS A 112 -0.16 -11.23 -7.79
N ALA A 113 -0.14 -10.86 -9.06
CA ALA A 113 -0.51 -11.76 -10.15
C ALA A 113 0.47 -12.95 -10.27
N ALA A 114 1.77 -12.72 -10.06
CA ALA A 114 2.76 -13.80 -10.01
C ALA A 114 2.48 -14.78 -8.87
N ASN A 115 2.20 -14.27 -7.67
CA ASN A 115 1.86 -15.09 -6.51
C ASN A 115 0.56 -15.89 -6.70
N ASP A 116 -0.47 -15.28 -7.30
CA ASP A 116 -1.74 -15.96 -7.61
C ASP A 116 -1.53 -17.15 -8.56
N ASN A 117 -0.62 -17.00 -9.54
CA ASN A 117 -0.23 -18.10 -10.45
C ASN A 117 0.56 -19.20 -9.74
N GLU A 118 1.48 -18.84 -8.84
CA GLU A 118 2.23 -19.81 -8.04
C GLU A 118 1.30 -20.62 -7.12
N ILE A 119 0.36 -19.95 -6.44
CA ILE A 119 -0.67 -20.62 -5.61
C ILE A 119 -1.49 -21.60 -6.44
N THR A 120 -1.91 -21.20 -7.65
CA THR A 120 -2.68 -22.06 -8.55
C THR A 120 -1.88 -23.30 -8.93
N THR A 121 -0.60 -23.13 -9.27
CA THR A 121 0.31 -24.23 -9.62
C THR A 121 0.51 -25.20 -8.45
N LEU A 122 0.73 -24.66 -7.25
CA LEU A 122 0.90 -25.47 -6.04
C LEU A 122 -0.37 -26.26 -5.70
N ARG A 123 -1.55 -25.66 -5.84
CA ARG A 123 -2.83 -26.35 -5.62
C ARG A 123 -2.99 -27.55 -6.55
N SER A 124 -2.76 -27.38 -7.85
CA SER A 124 -2.82 -28.50 -8.80
C SER A 124 -1.81 -29.61 -8.47
N LYS A 125 -0.62 -29.26 -7.99
CA LYS A 125 0.38 -30.24 -7.55
C LYS A 125 -0.09 -31.03 -6.32
N VAL A 126 -0.74 -30.36 -5.37
CA VAL A 126 -1.31 -31.02 -4.18
C VAL A 126 -2.42 -31.98 -4.59
N GLU A 127 -3.35 -31.56 -5.44
CA GLU A 127 -4.42 -32.43 -5.95
C GLU A 127 -3.87 -33.69 -6.68
N GLY A 128 -2.79 -33.52 -7.45
CA GLY A 128 -2.09 -34.62 -8.09
C GLY A 128 -1.50 -35.61 -7.06
N LEU A 129 -0.80 -35.09 -6.05
CA LEU A 129 -0.21 -35.91 -4.99
C LEU A 129 -1.28 -36.64 -4.15
N GLU A 130 -2.42 -36.01 -3.86
CA GLU A 130 -3.53 -36.64 -3.16
C GLU A 130 -4.10 -37.82 -3.96
N THR A 131 -4.21 -37.66 -5.28
CA THR A 131 -4.64 -38.74 -6.20
C THR A 131 -3.65 -39.90 -6.19
N GLU A 132 -2.35 -39.62 -6.33
CA GLU A 132 -1.29 -40.63 -6.26
C GLU A 132 -1.30 -41.37 -4.92
N MET A 133 -1.47 -40.65 -3.81
CA MET A 133 -1.53 -41.23 -2.46
C MET A 133 -2.74 -42.17 -2.30
N SER A 134 -3.88 -41.80 -2.87
CA SER A 134 -5.10 -42.65 -2.87
C SER A 134 -4.88 -43.97 -3.63
N VAL A 135 -4.22 -43.89 -4.80
CA VAL A 135 -3.86 -45.07 -5.60
C VAL A 135 -2.91 -45.97 -4.81
N LEU A 136 -1.83 -45.42 -4.25
CA LEU A 136 -0.85 -46.17 -3.47
C LEU A 136 -1.49 -46.85 -2.25
N LYS A 137 -2.40 -46.17 -1.55
CA LYS A 137 -3.11 -46.74 -0.41
C LYS A 137 -3.95 -47.97 -0.81
N SER A 138 -4.62 -47.90 -1.96
CA SER A 138 -5.39 -49.02 -2.50
C SER A 138 -4.48 -50.19 -2.91
N SER A 139 -3.37 -49.89 -3.60
CA SER A 139 -2.38 -50.91 -3.97
C SER A 139 -1.75 -51.60 -2.76
N SER A 140 -1.49 -50.85 -1.68
CA SER A 140 -0.97 -51.40 -0.42
C SER A 140 -1.94 -52.39 0.22
N GLY A 141 -3.25 -52.09 0.20
CA GLY A 141 -4.27 -53.03 0.70
C GLY A 141 -4.30 -54.32 -0.11
N ASN A 142 -4.30 -54.22 -1.45
CA ASN A 142 -4.27 -55.39 -2.33
C ASN A 142 -3.02 -56.27 -2.10
N LEU A 143 -1.86 -55.65 -1.81
CA LEU A 143 -0.63 -56.37 -1.50
C LEU A 143 -0.76 -57.17 -0.21
N GLU A 144 -1.39 -56.60 0.83
CA GLU A 144 -1.63 -57.29 2.10
C GLU A 144 -2.54 -58.52 1.91
N ASP A 145 -3.61 -58.37 1.13
CA ASP A 145 -4.51 -59.47 0.79
C ASP A 145 -3.78 -60.61 0.07
N LEU A 146 -2.98 -60.28 -0.96
CA LEU A 146 -2.17 -61.26 -1.69
C LEU A 146 -1.14 -61.95 -0.79
N GLN A 147 -0.53 -61.23 0.15
CA GLN A 147 0.38 -61.83 1.11
C GLN A 147 -0.33 -62.83 2.03
N ASN A 148 -1.57 -62.54 2.44
CA ASN A 148 -2.37 -63.45 3.24
C ASN A 148 -2.80 -64.69 2.44
N GLU A 149 -3.20 -64.52 1.18
CA GLU A 149 -3.52 -65.63 0.28
C GLU A 149 -2.31 -66.57 0.09
N VAL A 150 -1.12 -66.02 -0.16
CA VAL A 150 0.12 -66.80 -0.29
C VAL A 150 0.45 -67.57 0.99
N LYS A 151 0.24 -66.97 2.17
CA LYS A 151 0.44 -67.67 3.45
C LYS A 151 -0.50 -68.88 3.58
N ILE A 152 -1.79 -68.71 3.25
CA ILE A 152 -2.78 -69.79 3.28
C ILE A 152 -2.38 -70.90 2.30
N LEU A 153 -2.04 -70.54 1.05
CA LEU A 153 -1.62 -71.50 0.03
C LEU A 153 -0.39 -72.31 0.46
N LYS A 154 0.60 -71.68 1.11
CA LYS A 154 1.76 -72.38 1.66
C LYS A 154 1.39 -73.40 2.72
N ILE A 155 0.46 -73.07 3.62
CA ILE A 155 -0.04 -73.99 4.65
C ILE A 155 -0.77 -75.16 3.99
N LEU A 156 -1.68 -74.89 3.05
CA LEU A 156 -2.43 -75.94 2.35
C LEU A 156 -1.51 -76.89 1.58
N ALA A 157 -0.51 -76.37 0.87
CA ALA A 157 0.47 -77.17 0.14
C ALA A 157 1.27 -78.09 1.08
N SER A 158 1.71 -77.58 2.24
CA SER A 158 2.41 -78.38 3.26
C SER A 158 1.53 -79.52 3.79
N THR A 159 0.29 -79.22 4.16
CA THR A 159 -0.66 -80.21 4.67
C THR A 159 -0.99 -81.29 3.63
N ALA A 160 -1.15 -80.89 2.36
CA ALA A 160 -1.41 -81.84 1.27
C ALA A 160 -0.22 -82.80 1.05
N SER A 161 1.02 -82.30 1.07
CA SER A 161 2.22 -83.13 0.98
C SER A 161 2.28 -84.14 2.13
N GLN A 162 2.10 -83.65 3.37
CA GLN A 162 2.08 -84.48 4.56
C GLN A 162 1.02 -85.58 4.47
N ALA A 163 -0.22 -85.23 4.13
CA ALA A 163 -1.30 -86.20 3.96
C ALA A 163 -0.97 -87.26 2.90
N MET A 164 -0.33 -86.87 1.80
CA MET A 164 0.09 -87.79 0.74
C MET A 164 1.19 -88.75 1.20
N ASP A 165 2.19 -88.25 1.92
CA ASP A 165 3.26 -89.08 2.50
C ASP A 165 2.69 -90.11 3.49
N MET A 166 1.79 -89.67 4.37
CA MET A 166 1.08 -90.54 5.31
C MET A 166 0.27 -91.63 4.60
N TYR A 167 -0.48 -91.26 3.55
CA TYR A 167 -1.24 -92.20 2.73
C TYR A 167 -0.32 -93.23 2.05
N ASN A 168 0.82 -92.80 1.49
CA ASN A 168 1.77 -93.70 0.84
C ASN A 168 2.35 -94.74 1.83
N VAL A 169 2.61 -94.35 3.08
CA VAL A 169 3.04 -95.26 4.14
C VAL A 169 1.93 -96.26 4.51
N LEU A 170 0.70 -95.79 4.72
CA LEU A 170 -0.45 -96.65 5.03
C LEU A 170 -0.77 -97.63 3.89
N LYS A 171 -0.68 -97.18 2.65
CA LYS A 171 -0.87 -98.02 1.45
C LYS A 171 0.18 -99.14 1.39
N THR A 172 1.41 -98.85 1.79
CA THR A 172 2.52 -99.82 1.79
C THR A 172 2.37 -100.86 2.90
N HIS A 173 2.06 -100.43 4.12
CA HIS A 173 2.11 -101.31 5.30
C HIS A 173 0.76 -101.88 5.74
N LYS A 174 -0.37 -101.31 5.26
CA LYS A 174 -1.77 -101.63 5.60
C LYS A 174 -2.17 -101.42 7.07
N SER A 175 -1.30 -101.75 8.02
CA SER A 175 -1.55 -101.59 9.46
C SER A 175 -0.25 -101.42 10.26
N LEU A 176 -0.15 -100.37 11.08
CA LEU A 176 1.03 -100.03 11.90
C LEU A 176 0.68 -99.08 13.05
N SER A 177 1.59 -98.89 14.03
CA SER A 177 1.37 -97.93 15.13
C SER A 177 1.53 -96.47 14.68
N LEU A 178 0.87 -95.55 15.38
CA LEU A 178 0.93 -94.11 15.13
C LEU A 178 2.37 -93.58 15.07
N ARG A 179 3.21 -94.03 15.99
CA ARG A 179 4.63 -93.64 16.08
C ARG A 179 5.40 -94.11 14.84
N LYS A 180 5.18 -95.34 14.37
CA LYS A 180 5.85 -95.85 13.17
C LYS A 180 5.38 -95.13 11.91
N LEU A 181 4.07 -94.89 11.81
CA LEU A 181 3.47 -94.17 10.69
C LEU A 181 4.01 -92.74 10.61
N SER A 182 3.93 -91.99 11.71
CA SER A 182 4.44 -90.62 11.78
C SER A 182 5.94 -90.52 11.48
N MET A 183 6.74 -91.45 12.00
CA MET A 183 8.18 -91.53 11.71
C MET A 183 8.47 -91.78 10.23
N GLN A 184 7.78 -92.73 9.59
CA GLN A 184 7.99 -93.05 8.17
C GLN A 184 7.42 -91.99 7.23
N ALA A 185 6.35 -91.32 7.62
CA ALA A 185 5.76 -90.21 6.87
C ALA A 185 6.47 -88.86 7.12
N GLY A 186 7.56 -88.87 7.91
CA GLY A 186 8.40 -87.69 8.14
C GLY A 186 7.70 -86.54 8.88
N MET A 187 6.70 -86.84 9.72
CA MET A 187 5.89 -85.82 10.40
C MET A 187 5.73 -86.08 11.89
N ALA A 188 5.38 -85.05 12.65
CA ALA A 188 5.09 -85.20 14.07
C ALA A 188 3.86 -86.10 14.30
N SER A 189 3.88 -86.94 15.34
CA SER A 189 2.77 -87.84 15.65
C SER A 189 1.47 -87.11 15.93
N SER A 190 1.51 -85.90 16.50
CA SER A 190 0.34 -85.04 16.70
C SER A 190 -0.28 -84.57 15.37
N SER A 191 0.54 -84.15 14.40
CA SER A 191 0.09 -83.77 13.06
C SER A 191 -0.47 -84.97 12.29
N CYS A 192 0.19 -86.12 12.39
CA CYS A 192 -0.27 -87.38 11.81
C CYS A 192 -1.63 -87.78 12.39
N LEU A 193 -1.78 -87.72 13.72
CA LEU A 193 -3.03 -88.01 14.41
C LEU A 193 -4.17 -87.10 13.92
N ALA A 194 -3.95 -85.79 13.83
CA ALA A 194 -4.95 -84.83 13.38
C ALA A 194 -5.45 -85.11 11.95
N LEU A 195 -4.55 -85.52 11.03
CA LEU A 195 -4.94 -85.93 9.68
C LEU A 195 -5.75 -87.24 9.68
N LEU A 196 -5.35 -88.20 10.52
CA LEU A 196 -6.01 -89.51 10.62
C LEU A 196 -7.39 -89.43 11.26
N GLU A 197 -7.61 -88.53 12.22
CA GLU A 197 -8.95 -88.30 12.79
C GLU A 197 -9.98 -87.93 11.72
N GLY A 198 -9.56 -87.17 10.69
CA GLY A 198 -10.40 -86.88 9.53
C GLY A 198 -10.73 -88.13 8.70
N LEU A 199 -9.72 -88.98 8.46
CA LEU A 199 -9.89 -90.22 7.71
C LEU A 199 -10.70 -91.27 8.47
N GLU A 200 -10.60 -91.33 9.80
CA GLU A 200 -11.39 -92.22 10.65
C GLU A 200 -12.87 -91.83 10.61
N LYS A 201 -13.17 -90.54 10.73
CA LYS A 201 -14.54 -90.03 10.56
C LYS A 201 -15.11 -90.33 9.18
N ALA A 202 -14.26 -90.36 8.15
CA ALA A 202 -14.64 -90.76 6.80
C ALA A 202 -14.74 -92.29 6.60
N GLY A 203 -14.44 -93.10 7.62
CA GLY A 203 -14.46 -94.57 7.55
C GLY A 203 -13.34 -95.17 6.71
N LEU A 204 -12.27 -94.42 6.45
CA LEU A 204 -11.13 -94.84 5.62
C LEU A 204 -9.97 -95.44 6.41
N VAL A 205 -9.91 -95.18 7.72
CA VAL A 205 -8.93 -95.81 8.63
C VAL A 205 -9.62 -96.23 9.92
N LYS A 206 -9.08 -97.25 10.59
CA LYS A 206 -9.53 -97.74 11.89
C LYS A 206 -8.45 -97.53 12.94
N PHE A 207 -8.80 -96.96 14.08
CA PHE A 207 -7.94 -96.95 15.27
C PHE A 207 -8.24 -98.15 16.16
N GLU A 208 -7.17 -98.84 16.58
CA GLU A 208 -7.21 -99.91 17.58
C GLU A 208 -6.38 -99.44 18.79
N ARG A 209 -7.09 -99.07 19.87
CA ARG A 209 -6.51 -98.59 21.13
C ARG A 209 -6.49 -99.71 22.16
N ALA A 210 -5.37 -99.87 22.86
CA ALA A 210 -5.24 -100.84 23.94
C ALA A 210 -5.97 -100.41 25.23
N SER A 211 -6.14 -99.10 25.44
CA SER A 211 -6.87 -98.50 26.56
C SER A 211 -7.36 -97.10 26.22
N ALA A 212 -8.18 -96.49 27.08
CA ALA A 212 -8.65 -95.12 26.89
C ALA A 212 -7.50 -94.10 26.77
N ASP A 213 -6.37 -94.36 27.44
CA ASP A 213 -5.19 -93.49 27.50
C ASP A 213 -4.06 -93.90 26.53
N ASP A 214 -4.36 -94.76 25.54
CA ASP A 214 -3.36 -95.23 24.57
C ASP A 214 -2.92 -94.10 23.62
N THR A 215 -1.67 -93.66 23.81
CA THR A 215 -1.02 -92.60 23.02
C THR A 215 -0.37 -93.07 21.71
N ASP A 216 -0.28 -94.39 21.47
CA ASP A 216 0.30 -94.96 20.24
C ASP A 216 -0.61 -96.03 19.61
N PRO A 217 -1.85 -95.67 19.24
CA PRO A 217 -2.81 -96.63 18.69
C PRO A 217 -2.30 -97.26 17.39
N LYS A 218 -2.78 -98.47 17.12
CA LYS A 218 -2.57 -99.13 15.84
C LYS A 218 -3.60 -98.60 14.83
N ILE A 219 -3.12 -98.12 13.69
CA ILE A 219 -3.93 -97.58 12.59
C ILE A 219 -3.94 -98.58 11.45
N THR A 220 -5.13 -98.86 10.94
CA THR A 220 -5.34 -99.76 9.80
C THR A 220 -6.08 -99.03 8.69
N LEU A 221 -5.58 -99.10 7.46
CA LEU A 221 -6.28 -98.59 6.30
C LEU A 221 -7.49 -99.49 5.98
N ILE A 222 -8.68 -98.88 5.89
CA ILE A 222 -9.94 -99.56 5.55
C ILE A 222 -10.16 -99.38 4.04
N GLY A 223 -10.05 -100.49 3.32
CA GLY A 223 -10.04 -100.54 1.85
C GLY A 223 -9.21 -101.72 1.37
#